data_AF-A0A7J9J989-F1
#
_entry.id   AF-A0A7J9J989-F1
#
_cell.length_a   1.000
_cell.length_b   1.000
_cell.length_c   1.000
_cell.angle_alpha   90.00
_cell.angle_beta   90.00
_cell.angle_gamma   90.00
#
_symmetry.space_group_name_H-M   'P 1'
#
loop_
_entity.id
_entity.type
_entity.pdbx_description
1 polymer ?
#
loop_
_entity_poly.entity_id
_entity_poly.type
_entity_poly.pdbx_seq_one_letter_code
_entity_poly.pdbx_strand_id
1 'polypeptide(L)'
;MAASEGRIKALMDFLVNVMGFKASVVAKQPYLLGLSLEKRIVPRGLFVKDLISKGLLAKVWGLTTLFASSEEVFLQRFVYCYEEKASELLKLYNEKLNLAAGEKLKTPKL
;
A
#
# COMPACT_ATOMS: atom_id res chain seq x y z
N MET A 1 4.53 9.35 20.84
CA MET A 1 3.76 9.81 19.66
C MET A 1 2.30 9.47 19.91
N ALA A 2 1.43 10.47 20.11
CA ALA A 2 -0.01 10.26 20.17
C ALA A 2 -0.59 10.49 18.76
N ALA A 3 -1.37 9.53 18.25
CA ALA A 3 -2.10 9.71 17.00
C ALA A 3 -3.44 10.39 17.28
N SER A 4 -3.90 11.27 16.38
CA SER A 4 -5.23 11.84 16.48
C SER A 4 -6.30 10.77 16.24
N GLU A 5 -7.48 10.96 16.83
CA GLU A 5 -8.64 10.08 16.61
C GLU A 5 -8.96 9.94 15.11
N GLY A 6 -8.98 11.06 14.37
CA GLY A 6 -9.22 11.04 12.93
C GLY A 6 -8.21 10.19 12.16
N ARG A 7 -6.94 10.19 12.57
CA ARG A 7 -5.90 9.36 11.96
C ARG A 7 -6.10 7.88 12.28
N ILE A 8 -6.44 7.55 13.53
CA ILE A 8 -6.75 6.16 13.94
C ILE A 8 -7.95 5.65 13.14
N LYS A 9 -9.01 6.48 13.02
CA LYS A 9 -10.21 6.15 12.26
C LYS A 9 -9.90 5.90 10.79
N ALA A 10 -9.15 6.78 10.13
CA ALA A 10 -8.78 6.62 8.72
C ALA A 10 -7.93 5.36 8.47
N LEU A 11 -6.99 5.06 9.38
CA LEU A 11 -6.18 3.85 9.30
C LEU A 11 -7.05 2.59 9.45
N MET A 12 -7.92 2.56 10.45
CA MET A 12 -8.82 1.42 10.71
C MET A 12 -9.80 1.21 9.56
N ASP A 13 -10.41 2.29 9.06
CA ASP A 13 -11.34 2.22 7.94
C ASP A 13 -10.67 1.61 6.70
N PHE A 14 -9.48 2.09 6.35
CA PHE A 14 -8.75 1.52 5.21
C PHE A 14 -8.34 0.06 5.44
N LEU A 15 -7.69 -0.27 6.56
CA LEU A 15 -7.16 -1.61 6.76
C LEU A 15 -8.24 -2.66 7.01
N VAL A 16 -9.33 -2.30 7.70
CA VAL A 16 -10.41 -3.24 8.02
C VAL A 16 -11.44 -3.28 6.89
N ASN A 17 -11.98 -2.12 6.50
CA ASN A 17 -13.11 -2.09 5.58
C ASN A 17 -12.67 -2.21 4.11
N VAL A 18 -11.56 -1.57 3.72
CA VAL A 18 -11.08 -1.60 2.32
C VAL A 18 -10.21 -2.82 2.04
N MET A 19 -9.31 -3.15 2.97
CA MET A 19 -8.34 -4.24 2.81
C MET A 19 -8.76 -5.57 3.45
N GLY A 20 -9.80 -5.59 4.30
CA GLY A 20 -10.35 -6.81 4.89
C GLY A 20 -9.52 -7.42 6.02
N PHE A 21 -8.57 -6.68 6.62
CA PHE A 21 -7.83 -7.18 7.78
C PHE A 21 -8.72 -7.21 9.02
N LYS A 22 -8.54 -8.23 9.87
CA LYS A 22 -9.21 -8.27 11.17
C LYS A 22 -8.73 -7.10 12.04
N ALA A 23 -9.67 -6.37 12.67
CA ALA A 23 -9.35 -5.26 13.57
C ALA A 23 -8.37 -5.66 14.69
N SER A 24 -8.49 -6.89 15.21
CA SER A 24 -7.58 -7.45 16.23
C SER A 24 -6.14 -7.66 15.73
N VAL A 25 -5.94 -7.86 14.43
CA VAL A 25 -4.60 -7.94 13.81
C VAL A 25 -4.01 -6.54 13.65
N VAL A 26 -4.81 -5.57 13.22
CA VAL A 26 -4.40 -4.17 13.07
C VAL A 26 -4.02 -3.56 14.42
N ALA A 27 -4.84 -3.78 15.46
CA ALA A 27 -4.62 -3.25 16.81
C ALA A 27 -3.29 -3.71 17.44
N LYS A 28 -2.75 -4.87 17.04
CA LYS A 28 -1.46 -5.40 17.50
C LYS A 28 -0.25 -4.73 16.83
N GLN A 29 -0.45 -3.80 15.91
CA GLN A 29 0.61 -3.22 15.08
C GLN A 29 0.65 -1.69 15.21
N PRO A 30 0.97 -1.15 16.41
CA PRO A 30 0.91 0.29 16.69
C PRO A 30 1.86 1.12 15.82
N TYR A 31 2.93 0.52 15.28
CA TYR A 31 3.86 1.23 14.38
C TYR A 31 3.18 1.78 13.12
N LEU A 32 2.05 1.20 12.70
CA LEU A 32 1.27 1.66 11.55
C LEU A 32 0.79 3.11 11.74
N LEU A 33 0.53 3.52 12.97
CA LEU A 33 0.16 4.89 13.31
C LEU A 33 1.30 5.89 13.06
N GLY A 34 2.53 5.43 12.88
CA GLY A 34 3.68 6.27 12.49
C GLY A 34 3.89 6.41 10.98
N LEU A 35 3.15 5.67 10.15
CA LEU A 35 3.36 5.65 8.69
C LEU A 35 2.38 6.54 7.94
N SER A 36 2.81 7.29 6.92
CA SER A 36 1.88 8.09 6.12
C SER A 36 0.82 7.22 5.43
N LEU A 37 -0.44 7.65 5.52
CA LEU A 37 -1.55 6.98 4.85
C LEU A 37 -1.41 7.17 3.34
N GLU A 38 -1.18 8.41 2.93
CA GLU A 38 -1.16 8.91 1.55
C GLU A 38 0.08 8.43 0.79
N LYS A 39 1.23 8.32 1.46
CA LYS A 39 2.51 7.97 0.81
C LYS A 39 2.90 6.51 0.97
N ARG A 40 2.27 5.75 1.87
CA ARG A 40 2.69 4.38 2.16
C ARG A 40 1.53 3.40 2.30
N ILE A 41 0.61 3.63 3.24
CA ILE A 41 -0.39 2.61 3.58
C ILE A 41 -1.40 2.41 2.44
N VAL A 42 -2.01 3.49 1.97
CA VAL A 42 -3.02 3.43 0.91
C VAL A 42 -2.43 2.97 -0.43
N PRO A 43 -1.31 3.56 -0.93
CA PRO A 43 -0.71 3.14 -2.21
C PRO A 43 -0.36 1.65 -2.23
N ARG A 44 0.32 1.17 -1.19
CA ARG A 44 0.79 -0.23 -1.13
C ARG A 44 -0.37 -1.20 -0.93
N GLY A 45 -1.36 -0.84 -0.11
CA GLY A 45 -2.55 -1.66 0.10
C GLY A 45 -3.31 -1.87 -1.19
N LEU A 46 -3.64 -0.79 -1.90
CA LEU A 46 -4.37 -0.86 -3.17
C LEU A 46 -3.57 -1.59 -4.27
N PHE A 47 -2.27 -1.31 -4.37
CA PHE A 47 -1.40 -1.99 -5.34
C PHE A 47 -1.40 -3.50 -5.14
N VAL A 48 -1.24 -3.97 -3.89
CA VAL A 48 -1.24 -5.41 -3.62
C VAL A 48 -2.63 -6.04 -3.81
N LYS A 49 -3.71 -5.29 -3.53
CA LYS A 49 -5.07 -5.74 -3.84
C LYS A 49 -5.25 -5.97 -5.34
N ASP A 50 -4.68 -5.11 -6.19
CA ASP A 50 -4.67 -5.29 -7.65
C ASP A 50 -3.81 -6.48 -8.09
N LEU A 51 -2.66 -6.73 -7.45
CA LEU A 51 -1.88 -7.93 -7.74
C LEU A 51 -2.66 -9.22 -7.46
N ILE A 52 -3.46 -9.22 -6.38
CA ILE A 52 -4.31 -10.36 -6.02
C ILE A 52 -5.45 -10.52 -7.03
N SER A 53 -6.13 -9.44 -7.40
CA SER A 53 -7.22 -9.51 -8.39
C SER A 53 -6.75 -9.93 -9.78
N LYS A 54 -5.51 -9.59 -10.15
CA LYS A 54 -4.84 -10.04 -11.39
C LYS A 54 -4.27 -11.46 -11.29
N GLY A 55 -4.37 -12.13 -10.15
CA GLY A 55 -3.83 -13.49 -9.93
C GLY A 55 -2.30 -13.56 -9.86
N LEU A 56 -1.61 -12.42 -9.76
CA LEU A 56 -0.14 -12.34 -9.64
C LEU A 56 0.33 -12.67 -8.22
N LEU A 57 -0.52 -12.43 -7.22
CA LEU A 57 -0.27 -12.74 -5.83
C LEU A 57 -1.42 -13.56 -5.25
N ALA A 58 -1.13 -14.70 -4.62
CA ALA A 58 -2.19 -15.54 -4.05
C ALA A 58 -2.85 -14.92 -2.81
N LYS A 59 -2.07 -14.31 -1.91
CA LYS A 59 -2.55 -13.63 -0.70
C LYS A 59 -1.47 -12.73 -0.09
N VAL A 60 -1.91 -11.77 0.73
CA VAL A 60 -1.00 -11.01 1.61
C VAL A 60 -0.61 -11.85 2.83
N TRP A 61 0.68 -11.88 3.17
CA TRP A 61 1.17 -12.67 4.32
C TRP A 61 1.07 -11.94 5.66
N GLY A 62 0.98 -10.60 5.65
CA GLY A 62 0.70 -9.79 6.84
C GLY A 62 0.95 -8.30 6.63
N LEU A 63 0.53 -7.49 7.61
CA LEU A 63 0.71 -6.04 7.63
C LEU A 63 2.19 -5.63 7.65
N THR A 64 3.02 -6.40 8.36
CA THR A 64 4.47 -6.18 8.44
C THR A 64 5.11 -6.29 7.06
N THR A 65 4.75 -7.31 6.28
CA THR A 65 5.27 -7.53 4.93
C THR A 65 4.95 -6.37 3.99
N LEU A 66 3.79 -5.74 4.15
CA LEU A 66 3.36 -4.62 3.31
C LEU A 66 4.00 -3.28 3.72
N PHE A 67 4.02 -3.01 5.02
CA PHE A 67 4.19 -1.62 5.51
C PHE A 67 5.49 -1.38 6.28
N ALA A 68 6.17 -2.42 6.78
CA ALA A 68 7.39 -2.23 7.56
C ALA A 68 8.64 -2.04 6.69
N SER A 69 8.63 -2.52 5.44
CA SER A 69 9.77 -2.43 4.52
C SER A 69 9.97 -1.02 3.95
N SER A 70 11.22 -0.71 3.59
CA SER A 70 11.55 0.46 2.77
C SER A 70 10.86 0.40 1.41
N GLU A 71 10.83 1.52 0.70
CA GLU A 71 10.26 1.56 -0.66
C GLU A 71 11.00 0.65 -1.63
N GLU A 72 12.33 0.68 -1.61
CA GLU A 72 13.17 -0.18 -2.44
C GLU A 72 12.85 -1.67 -2.20
N VAL A 73 12.83 -2.12 -0.94
CA VAL A 73 12.53 -3.52 -0.60
C VAL A 73 11.10 -3.90 -1.00
N PHE A 74 10.14 -2.96 -0.91
CA PHE A 74 8.78 -3.18 -1.37
C PHE A 74 8.73 -3.38 -2.89
N LEU A 75 9.38 -2.52 -3.66
CA LEU A 75 9.42 -2.63 -5.13
C LEU A 75 10.13 -3.90 -5.57
N GLN A 76 11.25 -4.27 -4.94
CA GLN A 76 11.93 -5.54 -5.24
C GLN A 76 10.99 -6.74 -5.05
N ARG A 77 10.20 -6.72 -3.97
CA ARG A 77 9.33 -7.85 -3.62
C ARG A 77 8.05 -7.95 -4.45
N PHE A 78 7.48 -6.84 -4.90
CA PHE A 78 6.14 -6.84 -5.53
C PHE A 78 6.11 -6.30 -6.96
N VAL A 79 7.21 -5.73 -7.45
CA VAL A 79 7.34 -5.18 -8.81
C VAL A 79 8.43 -5.94 -9.57
N TYR A 80 9.67 -5.86 -9.09
CA TYR A 80 10.83 -6.37 -9.84
C TYR A 80 10.98 -7.90 -9.79
N CYS A 81 10.29 -8.58 -8.88
CA CYS A 81 10.19 -10.04 -8.89
C CYS A 81 9.42 -10.59 -10.10
N TYR A 82 8.66 -9.74 -10.81
CA TYR A 82 7.97 -10.09 -12.05
C TYR A 82 8.71 -9.45 -13.23
N GLU A 83 9.89 -9.96 -13.58
CA GLU A 83 10.80 -9.32 -14.56
C GLU A 83 10.11 -8.86 -15.85
N GLU A 84 9.30 -9.72 -16.47
CA GLU A 84 8.57 -9.41 -17.71
C GLU A 84 7.49 -8.34 -17.55
N LYS A 85 6.94 -8.16 -16.34
CA LYS A 85 5.85 -7.22 -16.03
C LYS A 85 6.31 -6.02 -15.21
N ALA A 86 7.59 -5.94 -14.85
CA ALA A 86 8.12 -4.96 -13.91
C ALA A 86 7.79 -3.52 -14.32
N SER A 87 7.88 -3.19 -15.61
CA SER A 87 7.53 -1.85 -16.13
C SER A 87 6.04 -1.51 -15.95
N GLU A 88 5.13 -2.45 -16.24
CA GLU A 88 3.69 -2.27 -16.04
C GLU A 88 3.35 -2.13 -14.56
N LEU A 89 3.93 -2.99 -13.72
CA LEU A 89 3.69 -2.99 -12.28
C LEU A 89 4.23 -1.73 -11.60
N LEU A 90 5.37 -1.21 -12.05
CA LEU A 90 5.91 0.05 -11.56
C LEU A 90 4.99 1.23 -11.91
N LYS A 91 4.46 1.26 -13.15
CA LYS A 91 3.46 2.27 -13.56
C LYS A 91 2.21 2.18 -12.70
N LEU A 92 1.68 0.97 -12.51
CA LEU A 92 0.51 0.74 -11.65
C LEU A 92 0.75 1.19 -10.20
N TYR A 93 1.92 0.91 -9.62
CA TYR A 93 2.25 1.38 -8.28
C TYR A 93 2.32 2.92 -8.20
N ASN A 94 2.91 3.56 -9.19
CA ASN A 94 2.96 5.03 -9.29
C ASN A 94 1.56 5.65 -9.43
N GLU A 95 0.64 5.00 -10.16
CA GLU A 95 -0.76 5.42 -10.20
C GLU A 95 -1.40 5.39 -8.81
N LYS A 96 -1.13 4.35 -7.99
CA LYS A 96 -1.66 4.28 -6.61
C LYS A 96 -1.06 5.35 -5.70
N LEU A 97 0.23 5.66 -5.87
CA LEU A 97 0.88 6.76 -5.15
C LEU A 97 0.20 8.10 -5.48
N ASN A 98 -0.05 8.37 -6.76
CA ASN A 98 -0.66 9.61 -7.23
C ASN A 98 -2.12 9.74 -6.77
N LEU A 99 -2.88 8.64 -6.81
CA LEU A 99 -4.26 8.61 -6.35
C LEU A 99 -4.36 8.90 -4.84
N ALA A 100 -3.49 8.30 -4.05
CA ALA A 100 -3.48 8.51 -2.59
C ALA A 100 -2.97 9.91 -2.19
N ALA A 101 -2.16 10.55 -3.02
CA ALA A 101 -1.64 11.90 -2.80
C ALA A 101 -2.63 13.03 -3.14
N GLY A 102 -3.81 12.73 -3.70
CA GLY A 102 -4.83 13.74 -4.03
C GLY A 102 -4.64 14.44 -5.39
N GLU A 103 -4.08 13.73 -6.38
CA GLU A 103 -3.89 14.12 -7.79
C GLU A 103 -2.91 15.29 -8.11
N LYS A 104 -2.00 15.03 -9.07
CA LYS A 104 -1.82 15.77 -10.34
C LYS A 104 -0.82 15.02 -11.23
N LEU A 105 -1.33 14.21 -12.16
CA LEU A 105 -0.54 13.75 -13.31
C LEU A 105 -0.20 14.97 -14.18
N LYS A 106 1.00 15.52 -14.01
CA LYS A 106 1.73 16.12 -15.12
C LYS A 106 2.68 15.06 -15.66
N THR A 107 2.22 14.29 -16.63
CA THR A 107 3.14 13.55 -17.51
C THR A 107 3.98 14.59 -18.28
N PRO A 108 5.33 14.51 -18.27
CA PRO A 108 6.11 15.15 -19.32
C PRO A 108 5.74 14.47 -20.65
N LYS A 109 5.54 15.32 -21.66
CA LYS A 109 5.25 14.96 -23.05
C LYS A 109 6.34 14.05 -23.63
N LEU A 110 5.98 13.36 -24.73
CA LEU A 110 6.92 12.74 -25.69
C LEU A 110 8.18 13.59 -25.89
#